data_AF-A0A0B8PIU2-F1
#
_entry.id   AF-A0A0B8PIU2-F1
#
_cell.length_a   1.000
_cell.length_b   1.000
_cell.length_c   1.000
_cell.angle_alpha   90.00
_cell.angle_beta   90.00
_cell.angle_gamma   90.00
#
_symmetry.space_group_name_H-M   'P 1'
#
loop_
_entity.id
_entity.type
_entity.pdbx_description
1 polymer ?
#
loop_
_entity_poly.entity_id
_entity_poly.type
_entity_poly.pdbx_seq_one_letter_code
_entity_poly.pdbx_strand_id
1 'polypeptide(L)'
;MNERSDIEFPIWRKKVDQSFLKEKVTPIPKWLWPVWNIEELFSSVESISDVNSKVSIVFEKKKYFGNVYFSQRKSGKICRFSFEQPLHSILKEKFLMSYMRSLEGQLRRSSGEKVDIELEIPFWEFIDIEFNTAKRLFKFTCHYNQQPTFPQLFKELVSSPSIKSIDDFISEKDNNRIHKQNWRPRCKYKNEIGAENVIYTLIDTENKLIYIGEAKKLISRFDNGHQDISKWDYYKYNVLPKSLEIHRLTLERMAIRDMASFLENKSDIPNIGISDYKLANRKIDK
;
A
#
# COMPACT_ATOMS: atom_id res chain seq x y z
N MET A 1 6.67 28.09 9.99
CA MET A 1 7.01 27.08 8.97
C MET A 1 7.94 27.78 8.00
N ASN A 2 9.19 27.32 7.89
CA ASN A 2 10.19 28.02 7.08
C ASN A 2 10.22 27.41 5.67
N GLU A 3 10.37 28.26 4.66
CA GLU A 3 10.63 27.76 3.31
C GLU A 3 11.92 26.94 3.29
N ARG A 4 11.90 25.87 2.49
CA ARG A 4 13.07 25.02 2.29
C ARG A 4 14.14 25.79 1.52
N SER A 5 15.38 25.70 2.00
CA SER A 5 16.57 26.25 1.34
C SER A 5 17.38 25.18 0.61
N ASP A 6 17.06 23.90 0.78
CA ASP A 6 17.76 22.74 0.21
C ASP A 6 17.17 22.27 -1.14
N ILE A 7 16.81 23.23 -2.00
CA ILE A 7 16.23 22.99 -3.32
C ILE A 7 17.37 22.83 -4.34
N GLU A 8 17.40 21.70 -5.05
CA GLU A 8 18.44 21.39 -6.04
C GLU A 8 17.97 21.63 -7.48
N PHE A 9 16.68 21.44 -7.76
CA PHE A 9 16.10 21.64 -9.09
C PHE A 9 14.80 22.45 -9.00
N PRO A 10 14.28 22.98 -10.13
CA PRO A 10 13.02 23.70 -10.12
C PRO A 10 11.89 22.89 -9.48
N ILE A 11 11.20 23.51 -8.54
CA ILE A 11 10.28 22.85 -7.61
C ILE A 11 8.82 23.02 -8.03
N TRP A 12 8.07 21.94 -7.93
CA TRP A 12 6.62 21.95 -7.92
C TRP A 12 6.12 21.61 -6.52
N ARG A 13 5.63 22.61 -5.79
CA ARG A 13 4.89 22.38 -4.56
C ARG A 13 3.48 21.91 -4.90
N LYS A 14 3.27 20.60 -4.82
CA LYS A 14 1.97 19.98 -5.08
C LYS A 14 1.20 19.80 -3.77
N LYS A 15 -0.03 20.28 -3.74
CA LYS A 15 -1.02 19.86 -2.74
C LYS A 15 -1.27 18.36 -2.87
N VAL A 16 -1.22 17.67 -1.73
CA VAL A 16 -1.61 16.28 -1.61
C VAL A 16 -3.12 16.18 -1.45
N ASP A 17 -3.79 15.90 -2.57
CA ASP A 17 -5.23 15.82 -2.70
C ASP A 17 -5.70 14.38 -2.97
N GLN A 18 -7.01 14.20 -3.06
CA GLN A 18 -7.61 12.91 -3.42
C GLN A 18 -7.05 12.34 -4.72
N SER A 19 -6.76 13.15 -5.75
CA SER A 19 -6.25 12.64 -7.03
C SER A 19 -4.86 12.01 -6.87
N PHE A 20 -3.99 12.64 -6.08
CA PHE A 20 -2.63 12.16 -5.81
C PHE A 20 -2.58 10.90 -4.95
N LEU A 21 -3.55 10.74 -4.04
CA LEU A 21 -3.61 9.60 -3.11
C LEU A 21 -4.51 8.46 -3.59
N LYS A 22 -5.49 8.73 -4.45
CA LYS A 22 -6.33 7.71 -5.07
C LYS A 22 -5.63 7.11 -6.28
N GLU A 23 -5.18 7.96 -7.19
CA GLU A 23 -4.57 7.53 -8.43
C GLU A 23 -3.05 7.48 -8.26
N LYS A 24 -2.41 6.46 -8.84
CA LYS A 24 -0.95 6.38 -8.95
C LYS A 24 -0.39 7.33 -10.02
N VAL A 25 -1.13 8.38 -10.34
CA VAL A 25 -0.92 9.28 -11.47
C VAL A 25 -1.31 10.70 -11.08
N THR A 26 -0.47 11.66 -11.44
CA THR A 26 -0.80 13.08 -11.33
C THR A 26 -0.43 13.82 -12.60
N PRO A 27 -1.26 14.74 -13.10
CA PRO A 27 -0.90 15.53 -14.27
C PRO A 27 0.17 16.57 -13.91
N ILE A 28 1.22 16.67 -14.73
CA ILE A 28 2.22 17.73 -14.59
C ILE A 28 1.63 19.03 -15.15
N PRO A 29 1.53 20.11 -14.33
CA PRO A 29 1.06 21.42 -14.78
C PRO A 29 1.80 21.94 -16.01
N LYS A 30 1.08 22.56 -16.96
CA LYS A 30 1.68 23.10 -18.20
C LYS A 30 2.81 24.08 -17.97
N TRP A 31 2.74 24.89 -16.90
CA TRP A 31 3.78 25.87 -16.58
C TRP A 31 5.13 25.20 -16.26
N LEU A 32 5.14 23.94 -15.82
CA LEU A 32 6.37 23.18 -15.56
C LEU A 32 6.97 22.56 -16.82
N TRP A 33 6.22 22.47 -17.92
CA TRP A 33 6.72 21.81 -19.13
C TRP A 33 7.98 22.46 -19.70
N PRO A 34 8.04 23.80 -19.87
CA PRO A 34 9.29 24.44 -20.28
C PRO A 34 10.35 24.40 -19.17
N VAL A 35 9.96 24.51 -17.89
CA VAL A 35 10.88 24.55 -16.74
C VAL A 35 11.64 23.23 -16.56
N TRP A 36 10.96 22.10 -16.78
CA TRP A 36 11.50 20.75 -16.65
C TRP A 36 11.91 20.13 -17.98
N ASN A 37 11.77 20.88 -19.07
CA ASN A 37 12.00 20.44 -20.43
C ASN A 37 11.22 19.15 -20.80
N ILE A 38 9.96 19.08 -20.38
CA ILE A 38 9.10 17.91 -20.53
C ILE A 38 8.79 17.63 -22.00
N GLU A 39 8.58 18.67 -22.80
CA GLU A 39 8.22 18.51 -24.22
C GLU A 39 9.37 17.93 -25.03
N GLU A 40 10.60 18.39 -24.82
CA GLU A 40 11.77 17.81 -25.49
C GLU A 40 11.98 16.36 -25.08
N LEU A 41 11.82 16.04 -23.79
CA LEU A 41 12.11 14.70 -23.27
C LEU A 41 11.04 13.66 -23.57
N PHE A 42 9.76 14.06 -23.61
CA PHE A 42 8.63 13.12 -23.57
C PHE A 42 7.55 13.37 -24.62
N SER A 43 7.65 14.36 -25.51
CA SER A 43 6.57 14.70 -26.46
C SER A 43 6.10 13.54 -27.36
N SER A 44 6.99 12.59 -27.67
CA SER A 44 6.69 11.38 -28.45
C SER A 44 6.19 10.20 -27.62
N VAL A 45 6.14 10.32 -26.29
CA VAL A 45 5.80 9.25 -25.37
C VAL A 45 4.32 9.30 -25.03
N GLU A 46 3.53 8.36 -25.54
CA GLU A 46 2.06 8.36 -25.36
C GLU A 46 1.56 7.28 -24.38
N SER A 47 2.45 6.41 -23.89
CA SER A 47 2.09 5.28 -23.03
C SER A 47 3.13 5.01 -21.94
N ILE A 48 2.66 4.46 -20.82
CA ILE A 48 3.48 3.92 -19.72
C ILE A 48 4.35 2.75 -20.19
N SER A 49 3.93 2.02 -21.23
CA SER A 49 4.68 0.89 -21.78
C SER A 49 5.92 1.29 -22.57
N ASP A 50 6.03 2.56 -22.98
CA ASP A 50 7.20 3.07 -23.71
C ASP A 50 8.41 3.08 -22.77
N VAL A 51 9.54 2.57 -23.24
CA VAL A 51 10.81 2.56 -22.49
C VAL A 51 11.26 3.99 -22.18
N ASN A 52 11.00 4.95 -23.07
CA ASN A 52 11.36 6.35 -22.91
C ASN A 52 10.52 7.07 -21.85
N SER A 53 9.37 6.51 -21.47
CA SER A 53 8.55 7.07 -20.38
C SER A 53 9.20 6.92 -19.02
N LYS A 54 10.14 5.98 -18.85
CA LYS A 54 10.67 5.59 -17.54
C LYS A 54 11.48 6.72 -16.90
N VAL A 55 11.18 6.97 -15.64
CA VAL A 55 11.89 7.91 -14.78
C VAL A 55 12.20 7.26 -13.44
N SER A 56 13.22 7.76 -12.76
CA SER A 56 13.51 7.38 -11.38
C SER A 56 12.96 8.41 -10.41
N ILE A 57 12.66 7.97 -9.19
CA ILE A 57 12.15 8.83 -8.11
C ILE A 57 12.97 8.53 -6.86
N VAL A 58 13.44 9.56 -6.16
CA VAL A 58 14.07 9.43 -4.85
C VAL A 58 13.15 10.05 -3.80
N PHE A 59 12.83 9.25 -2.78
CA PHE A 59 12.04 9.67 -1.63
C PHE A 59 12.64 9.06 -0.36
N GLU A 60 12.96 9.88 0.64
CA GLU A 60 13.61 9.46 1.90
C GLU A 60 14.85 8.57 1.69
N LYS A 61 15.73 8.97 0.75
CA LYS A 61 16.95 8.24 0.36
C LYS A 61 16.71 6.87 -0.28
N LYS A 62 15.45 6.47 -0.52
CA LYS A 62 15.08 5.26 -1.25
C LYS A 62 14.73 5.58 -2.69
N LYS A 63 15.10 4.67 -3.60
CA LYS A 63 14.83 4.78 -5.03
C LYS A 63 13.56 4.03 -5.39
N TYR A 64 12.73 4.67 -6.20
CA TYR A 64 11.49 4.17 -6.78
C TYR A 64 11.46 4.47 -8.28
N PHE A 65 10.44 3.96 -8.96
CA PHE A 65 10.25 4.16 -10.40
C PHE A 65 8.88 4.74 -10.74
N GLY A 66 8.84 5.44 -11.87
CA GLY A 66 7.63 6.00 -12.43
C GLY A 66 7.72 6.16 -13.94
N ASN A 67 6.68 6.78 -14.51
CA ASN A 67 6.59 7.03 -15.94
C ASN A 67 6.04 8.43 -16.22
N VAL A 68 6.60 9.12 -17.21
CA VAL A 68 6.08 10.38 -17.74
C VAL A 68 5.62 10.16 -19.17
N TYR A 69 4.39 10.54 -19.49
CA TYR A 69 3.80 10.31 -20.81
C TYR A 69 2.68 11.33 -21.11
N PHE A 70 2.49 11.64 -22.38
CA PHE A 70 1.39 12.46 -22.87
C PHE A 70 0.16 11.62 -23.19
N SER A 71 -1.00 12.26 -23.14
CA SER A 71 -2.27 11.60 -23.41
C SER A 71 -3.33 12.54 -23.94
N GLN A 72 -4.23 11.98 -24.74
CA GLN A 72 -5.40 12.62 -25.37
C GLN A 72 -6.40 13.20 -24.36
N ARG A 73 -6.80 14.48 -24.47
CA ARG A 73 -8.07 14.99 -23.92
C ARG A 73 -8.76 15.93 -24.92
N LYS A 74 -10.07 16.12 -24.76
CA LYS A 74 -10.86 17.08 -25.56
C LYS A 74 -10.29 18.51 -25.50
N SER A 75 -9.68 18.89 -24.38
CA SER A 75 -9.03 20.19 -24.16
C SER A 75 -7.52 20.20 -24.53
N GLY A 76 -7.02 19.13 -25.16
CA GLY A 76 -5.66 19.01 -25.69
C GLY A 76 -4.73 18.06 -24.93
N LYS A 77 -3.42 18.23 -25.19
CA LYS A 77 -2.24 17.68 -24.50
C LYS A 77 -2.36 17.60 -22.97
N ILE A 78 -2.30 16.42 -22.32
CA ILE A 78 -1.97 16.35 -20.88
C ILE A 78 -0.78 15.43 -20.60
N CYS A 79 0.24 15.98 -19.94
CA CYS A 79 1.39 15.23 -19.44
C CYS A 79 1.03 14.60 -18.10
N ARG A 80 1.16 13.28 -17.99
CA ARG A 80 0.88 12.49 -16.81
C ARG A 80 2.17 11.96 -16.23
N PHE A 81 2.27 11.99 -14.91
CA PHE A 81 3.34 11.38 -14.15
C PHE A 81 2.76 10.29 -13.26
N SER A 82 3.11 9.05 -13.54
CA SER A 82 2.74 7.90 -12.74
C SER A 82 3.91 7.38 -11.91
N PHE A 83 3.60 6.69 -10.82
CA PHE A 83 4.61 6.08 -9.94
C PHE A 83 4.14 4.73 -9.41
N GLU A 84 5.10 3.92 -8.99
CA GLU A 84 4.84 2.55 -8.58
C GLU A 84 4.08 2.42 -7.24
N GLN A 85 3.43 1.26 -7.05
CA GLN A 85 2.64 0.97 -5.85
C GLN A 85 3.41 1.11 -4.52
N PRO A 86 4.67 0.66 -4.41
CA PRO A 86 5.43 0.85 -3.17
C PRO A 86 5.53 2.31 -2.72
N LEU A 87 5.83 3.22 -3.65
CA LEU A 87 5.90 4.65 -3.34
C LEU A 87 4.51 5.18 -2.96
N HIS A 88 3.46 4.80 -3.71
CA HIS A 88 2.08 5.20 -3.42
C HIS A 88 1.62 4.81 -2.02
N SER A 89 1.92 3.59 -1.58
CA SER A 89 1.60 3.13 -0.22
C SER A 89 2.30 3.97 0.86
N ILE A 90 3.58 4.30 0.66
CA ILE A 90 4.33 5.14 1.60
C ILE A 90 3.78 6.57 1.62
N LEU A 91 3.38 7.11 0.47
CA LEU A 91 2.78 8.45 0.40
C LEU A 91 1.45 8.52 1.18
N LYS A 92 0.62 7.47 1.13
CA LYS A 92 -0.60 7.37 1.95
C LYS A 92 -0.29 7.38 3.46
N GLU A 93 0.79 6.74 3.88
CA GLU A 93 1.24 6.75 5.29
C GLU A 93 1.79 8.12 5.71
N LYS A 94 2.50 8.81 4.82
CA LYS A 94 3.12 10.12 5.12
C LYS A 94 2.13 11.28 5.12
N PHE A 95 1.13 11.21 4.24
CA PHE A 95 0.05 12.18 4.08
C PHE A 95 -1.27 11.59 4.56
N LEU A 96 -1.22 11.10 5.79
CA LEU A 96 -2.24 10.32 6.44
C LEU A 96 -3.56 11.08 6.58
N MET A 97 -3.48 12.37 6.93
CA MET A 97 -4.66 13.19 7.10
C MET A 97 -5.36 13.41 5.76
N SER A 98 -4.62 13.76 4.69
CA SER A 98 -5.20 13.85 3.35
C SER A 98 -5.77 12.52 2.87
N TYR A 99 -5.15 11.38 3.22
CA TYR A 99 -5.69 10.06 2.88
C TYR A 99 -7.01 9.78 3.60
N MET A 100 -7.09 10.03 4.91
CA MET A 100 -8.32 9.86 5.70
C MET A 100 -9.44 10.78 5.22
N ARG A 101 -9.14 12.07 4.96
CA ARG A 101 -10.12 13.01 4.39
C ARG A 101 -10.60 12.55 3.01
N SER A 102 -9.71 11.98 2.19
CA SER A 102 -10.09 11.40 0.90
C SER A 102 -11.04 10.21 1.06
N LEU A 103 -10.78 9.31 2.02
CA LEU A 103 -11.67 8.17 2.31
C LEU A 103 -13.03 8.65 2.82
N GLU A 104 -13.04 9.56 3.79
CA GLU A 104 -14.26 10.16 4.35
C GLU A 104 -15.13 10.82 3.27
N GLY A 105 -14.53 11.67 2.43
CA GLY A 105 -15.25 12.32 1.34
C GLY A 105 -15.79 11.32 0.31
N GLN A 106 -15.18 10.15 0.16
CA GLN A 106 -15.72 9.09 -0.70
C GLN A 106 -16.87 8.33 -0.04
N LEU A 107 -16.76 7.98 1.25
CA LEU A 107 -17.84 7.35 2.02
C LEU A 107 -19.11 8.21 2.01
N ARG A 108 -18.97 9.50 2.28
CA ARG A 108 -20.10 10.46 2.22
C ARG A 108 -20.76 10.51 0.85
N ARG A 109 -19.97 10.59 -0.22
CA ARG A 109 -20.49 10.54 -1.60
C ARG A 109 -21.23 9.24 -1.88
N SER A 110 -20.74 8.10 -1.38
CA SER A 110 -21.43 6.81 -1.53
C SER A 110 -22.76 6.76 -0.76
N SER A 111 -22.86 7.49 0.35
CA SER A 111 -24.09 7.66 1.13
C SER A 111 -25.03 8.76 0.60
N GLY A 112 -24.69 9.41 -0.52
CA GLY A 112 -25.52 10.44 -1.16
C GLY A 112 -25.24 11.88 -0.72
N GLU A 113 -24.29 12.11 0.19
CA GLU A 113 -23.86 13.45 0.58
C GLU A 113 -22.97 14.09 -0.50
N LYS A 114 -23.26 15.35 -0.84
CA LYS A 114 -22.55 16.07 -1.92
C LYS A 114 -21.67 17.22 -1.42
N VAL A 115 -21.46 17.32 -0.11
CA VAL A 115 -20.70 18.42 0.47
C VAL A 115 -19.22 18.29 0.12
N ASP A 116 -18.57 19.43 -0.13
CA ASP A 116 -17.14 19.48 -0.33
C ASP A 116 -16.41 19.22 1.00
N ILE A 117 -15.80 18.04 1.10
CA ILE A 117 -15.09 17.60 2.30
C ILE A 117 -13.92 18.52 2.68
N GLU A 118 -13.36 19.26 1.72
CA GLU A 118 -12.26 20.19 2.01
C GLU A 118 -12.73 21.46 2.72
N LEU A 119 -14.00 21.85 2.54
CA LEU A 119 -14.59 22.97 3.26
C LEU A 119 -14.90 22.61 4.72
N GLU A 120 -15.37 21.39 4.96
CA GLU A 120 -15.69 20.92 6.32
C GLU A 120 -14.47 20.51 7.12
N ILE A 121 -13.43 19.97 6.46
CA ILE A 121 -12.19 19.54 7.10
C ILE A 121 -11.00 20.32 6.48
N PRO A 122 -10.84 21.62 6.82
CA PRO A 122 -9.91 22.51 6.14
C PRO A 122 -8.48 22.35 6.68
N PHE A 123 -7.69 21.53 5.99
CA PHE A 123 -6.24 21.51 6.12
C PHE A 123 -5.60 21.24 4.77
N TRP A 124 -4.30 21.51 4.67
CA TRP A 124 -3.53 21.27 3.44
C TRP A 124 -2.32 20.45 3.80
N GLU A 125 -1.91 19.55 2.92
CA GLU A 125 -0.63 18.86 3.00
C GLU A 125 0.07 19.05 1.66
N PHE A 126 1.39 19.17 1.68
CA PHE A 126 2.18 19.51 0.51
C PHE A 126 3.39 18.59 0.35
N ILE A 127 3.61 18.19 -0.89
CA ILE A 127 4.81 17.50 -1.34
C ILE A 127 5.54 18.42 -2.32
N ASP A 128 6.83 18.59 -2.10
CA ASP A 128 7.71 19.24 -3.06
C ASP A 128 8.24 18.18 -4.04
N ILE A 129 8.04 18.43 -5.33
CA ILE A 129 8.51 17.59 -6.43
C ILE A 129 9.53 18.38 -7.21
N GLU A 130 10.77 17.92 -7.25
CA GLU A 130 11.86 18.50 -8.03
C GLU A 130 12.21 17.54 -9.18
N PHE A 131 12.61 18.05 -10.35
CA PHE A 131 12.98 17.22 -11.49
C PHE A 131 14.36 17.56 -12.04
N ASN A 132 15.24 16.57 -12.05
CA ASN A 132 16.52 16.62 -12.72
C ASN A 132 16.38 16.06 -14.15
N THR A 133 16.33 16.98 -15.12
CA THR A 133 16.22 16.69 -16.56
C THR A 133 17.33 15.78 -17.06
N ALA A 134 18.59 16.03 -16.67
CA ALA A 134 19.75 15.27 -17.15
C ALA A 134 19.74 13.80 -16.71
N LYS A 135 19.22 13.51 -15.51
CA LYS A 135 19.15 12.15 -14.96
C LYS A 135 17.77 11.49 -15.08
N ARG A 136 16.77 12.21 -15.61
CA ARG A 136 15.35 11.80 -15.58
C ARG A 136 14.94 11.32 -14.18
N LEU A 137 15.28 12.14 -13.18
CA LEU A 137 15.14 11.82 -11.76
C LEU A 137 14.24 12.84 -11.07
N PHE A 138 13.16 12.36 -10.47
CA PHE A 138 12.35 13.15 -9.55
C PHE A 138 12.88 13.02 -8.12
N LYS A 139 12.93 14.13 -7.39
CA LYS A 139 13.20 14.15 -5.95
C LYS A 139 11.93 14.60 -5.24
N PHE A 140 11.42 13.74 -4.36
CA PHE A 140 10.24 14.01 -3.56
C PHE A 140 10.67 14.39 -2.14
N THR A 141 10.07 15.45 -1.62
CA THR A 141 10.26 15.87 -0.22
C THR A 141 8.92 16.21 0.41
N CYS A 142 8.65 15.67 1.60
CA CYS A 142 7.49 16.08 2.39
C CYS A 142 7.69 17.53 2.84
N HIS A 143 6.96 18.46 2.24
CA HIS A 143 7.04 19.87 2.57
C HIS A 143 6.23 20.19 3.83
N TYR A 144 4.98 19.73 3.85
CA TYR A 144 4.07 19.89 4.98
C TYR A 144 3.18 18.67 5.12
N ASN A 145 3.08 18.14 6.33
CA ASN A 145 2.05 17.19 6.69
C ASN A 145 1.34 17.65 7.96
N GLN A 146 0.03 17.40 7.99
CA GLN A 146 -0.79 17.68 9.16
C GLN A 146 -0.60 16.52 10.13
N GLN A 147 -0.06 16.81 11.31
CA GLN A 147 0.02 15.78 12.34
C GLN A 147 -1.40 15.45 12.84
N PRO A 148 -1.81 14.17 12.80
CA PRO A 148 -3.08 13.76 13.40
C PRO A 148 -3.02 13.89 14.92
N THR A 149 -4.18 14.08 15.55
CA THR A 149 -4.30 14.06 17.03
C THR A 149 -3.89 12.70 17.63
N PHE A 150 -4.06 11.60 16.88
CA PHE A 150 -3.75 10.24 17.33
C PHE A 150 -2.81 9.50 16.35
N PRO A 151 -1.54 9.91 16.21
CA PRO A 151 -0.65 9.44 15.13
C PRO A 151 -0.43 7.93 15.14
N GLN A 152 -0.32 7.32 16.31
CA GLN A 152 -0.11 5.87 16.40
C GLN A 152 -1.34 5.07 15.98
N LEU A 153 -2.54 5.53 16.38
CA LEU A 153 -3.80 4.89 15.99
C LEU A 153 -3.94 4.88 14.47
N PHE A 154 -3.73 6.03 13.83
CA PHE A 154 -3.87 6.14 12.39
C PHE A 154 -2.79 5.36 11.61
N LYS A 155 -1.58 5.26 12.14
CA LYS A 155 -0.51 4.44 11.56
C LYS A 155 -0.90 2.96 11.55
N GLU A 156 -1.47 2.46 12.64
CA GLU A 156 -1.98 1.08 12.68
C GLU A 156 -3.15 0.92 11.68
N LEU A 157 -4.08 1.88 11.64
CA LEU A 157 -5.24 1.83 10.75
C LEU A 157 -4.87 1.78 9.26
N VAL A 158 -3.95 2.61 8.75
CA VAL A 158 -3.61 2.60 7.30
C VAL A 158 -3.03 1.27 6.85
N SER A 159 -2.31 0.58 7.73
CA SER A 159 -1.77 -0.73 7.44
C SER A 159 -2.77 -1.87 7.68
N SER A 160 -3.89 -1.60 8.36
CA SER A 160 -4.88 -2.60 8.73
C SER A 160 -5.66 -3.13 7.51
N PRO A 161 -6.03 -4.42 7.50
CA PRO A 161 -6.97 -4.96 6.53
C PRO A 161 -8.30 -4.18 6.46
N SER A 162 -8.79 -3.65 7.57
CA SER A 162 -10.07 -2.92 7.66
C SER A 162 -10.09 -1.62 6.83
N ILE A 163 -9.00 -0.86 6.82
CA ILE A 163 -8.91 0.33 5.95
C ILE A 163 -8.75 -0.09 4.48
N LYS A 164 -7.99 -1.16 4.20
CA LYS A 164 -7.86 -1.68 2.83
C LYS A 164 -9.21 -2.15 2.27
N SER A 165 -10.05 -2.80 3.08
CA SER A 165 -11.39 -3.22 2.65
C SER A 165 -12.31 -2.03 2.36
N ILE A 166 -12.20 -0.95 3.16
CA ILE A 166 -12.93 0.30 2.88
C ILE A 166 -12.46 0.91 1.55
N ASP A 167 -11.14 1.00 1.32
CA ASP A 167 -10.57 1.54 0.06
C ASP A 167 -10.99 0.71 -1.16
N ASP A 168 -11.04 -0.62 -1.04
CA ASP A 168 -11.47 -1.53 -2.12
C ASP A 168 -12.98 -1.42 -2.39
N PHE A 169 -13.82 -1.38 -1.34
CA PHE A 169 -15.28 -1.17 -1.46
C PHE A 169 -15.59 0.13 -2.22
N ILE A 170 -14.91 1.21 -1.85
CA ILE A 170 -15.10 2.52 -2.47
C ILE A 170 -14.56 2.56 -3.91
N SER A 171 -13.54 1.78 -4.21
CA SER A 171 -12.93 1.73 -5.54
C SER A 171 -13.69 0.87 -6.55
N GLU A 172 -14.88 0.36 -6.20
CA GLU A 172 -15.66 -0.61 -7.00
C GLU A 172 -14.84 -1.84 -7.42
N LYS A 173 -13.80 -2.17 -6.64
CA LYS A 173 -13.03 -3.39 -6.86
C LYS A 173 -13.80 -4.56 -6.28
N ASP A 174 -13.60 -5.74 -6.87
CA ASP A 174 -14.29 -6.96 -6.47
C ASP A 174 -14.16 -7.20 -4.95
N ASN A 175 -15.29 -7.15 -4.24
CA ASN A 175 -15.41 -7.29 -2.78
C ASN A 175 -15.03 -8.71 -2.29
N ASN A 176 -14.61 -9.60 -3.20
CA ASN A 176 -14.16 -10.96 -2.92
C ASN A 176 -12.64 -11.10 -2.72
N ARG A 177 -11.91 -10.00 -2.48
CA ARG A 177 -10.46 -10.08 -2.29
C ARG A 177 -10.08 -10.52 -0.87
N ILE A 178 -9.04 -11.36 -0.79
CA ILE A 178 -8.37 -11.69 0.47
C ILE A 178 -7.36 -10.57 0.81
N HIS A 179 -7.56 -9.93 1.97
CA HIS A 179 -6.65 -8.89 2.46
C HIS A 179 -5.50 -9.50 3.24
N LYS A 180 -4.28 -9.26 2.76
CA LYS A 180 -3.05 -9.86 3.28
C LYS A 180 -2.34 -8.89 4.23
N GLN A 181 -1.80 -9.45 5.31
CA GLN A 181 -0.92 -8.74 6.24
C GLN A 181 0.53 -9.23 6.10
N ASN A 182 1.48 -8.33 6.26
CA ASN A 182 2.88 -8.68 6.45
C ASN A 182 3.12 -9.26 7.86
N TRP A 183 4.29 -9.88 8.04
CA TRP A 183 4.73 -10.37 9.35
C TRP A 183 4.78 -9.26 10.40
N ARG A 184 4.33 -9.59 11.61
CA ARG A 184 4.36 -8.73 12.79
C ARG A 184 4.83 -9.51 14.02
N PRO A 185 5.51 -8.83 14.97
CA PRO A 185 5.97 -9.47 16.19
C PRO A 185 4.80 -9.77 17.13
N ARG A 186 4.87 -10.88 17.87
CA ARG A 186 3.84 -11.35 18.80
C ARG A 186 3.30 -10.26 19.73
N CYS A 187 4.13 -9.36 20.24
CA CYS A 187 3.69 -8.29 21.12
C CYS A 187 2.65 -7.32 20.50
N LYS A 188 2.39 -7.40 19.18
CA LYS A 188 1.46 -6.54 18.46
C LYS A 188 0.09 -7.14 18.19
N TYR A 189 -0.15 -8.45 18.44
CA TYR A 189 -1.42 -9.07 18.01
C TYR A 189 -2.66 -8.46 18.67
N LYS A 190 -2.52 -7.90 19.88
CA LYS A 190 -3.62 -7.22 20.57
C LYS A 190 -4.10 -5.94 19.87
N ASN A 191 -3.31 -5.42 18.92
CA ASN A 191 -3.66 -4.26 18.12
C ASN A 191 -4.50 -4.63 16.88
N GLU A 192 -4.69 -5.92 16.58
CA GLU A 192 -5.41 -6.40 15.40
C GLU A 192 -6.93 -6.39 15.62
N ILE A 193 -7.46 -5.24 16.03
CA ILE A 193 -8.87 -5.04 16.35
C ILE A 193 -9.71 -5.29 15.09
N GLY A 194 -10.73 -6.13 15.20
CA GLY A 194 -11.62 -6.48 14.09
C GLY A 194 -11.03 -7.49 13.10
N ALA A 195 -9.88 -8.11 13.38
CA ALA A 195 -9.36 -9.22 12.60
C ALA A 195 -10.23 -10.48 12.79
N GLU A 196 -11.26 -10.58 11.95
CA GLU A 196 -12.22 -11.68 11.92
C GLU A 196 -12.15 -12.47 10.62
N ASN A 197 -12.60 -13.72 10.64
CA ASN A 197 -12.63 -14.61 9.48
C ASN A 197 -11.26 -14.73 8.78
N VAL A 198 -10.26 -15.26 9.48
CA VAL A 198 -8.86 -15.22 9.05
C VAL A 198 -8.22 -16.59 8.92
N ILE A 199 -7.24 -16.69 8.02
CA ILE A 199 -6.22 -17.73 8.02
C ILE A 199 -4.92 -17.08 8.49
N TYR A 200 -4.32 -17.59 9.55
CA TYR A 200 -3.09 -17.06 10.13
C TYR A 200 -1.93 -18.04 10.05
N THR A 201 -0.72 -17.49 10.12
CA THR A 201 0.52 -18.24 10.24
C THR A 201 1.31 -17.70 11.41
N LEU A 202 1.81 -18.59 12.26
CA LEU A 202 2.72 -18.29 13.35
C LEU A 202 4.11 -18.84 13.01
N ILE A 203 5.13 -18.12 13.44
CA ILE A 203 6.52 -18.58 13.41
C ILE A 203 7.08 -18.52 14.82
N ASP A 204 7.85 -19.54 15.16
CA ASP A 204 8.79 -19.57 16.27
C ASP A 204 10.20 -19.59 15.66
N THR A 205 10.89 -18.46 15.70
CA THR A 205 12.21 -18.35 15.07
C THR A 205 13.30 -19.10 15.82
N GLU A 206 13.14 -19.34 17.13
CA GLU A 206 14.10 -20.06 17.98
C GLU A 206 14.06 -21.55 17.68
N ASN A 207 12.86 -22.15 17.74
CA ASN A 207 12.66 -23.59 17.52
C ASN A 207 12.44 -23.92 16.04
N LYS A 208 12.43 -22.92 15.16
CA LYS A 208 12.20 -23.02 13.71
C LYS A 208 10.89 -23.72 13.36
N LEU A 209 9.83 -23.42 14.10
CA LEU A 209 8.50 -23.99 13.90
C LEU A 209 7.60 -23.04 13.13
N ILE A 210 6.72 -23.61 12.30
CA ILE A 210 5.65 -22.90 11.60
C ILE A 210 4.33 -23.56 11.95
N TYR A 211 3.33 -22.74 12.27
CA TYR A 211 1.97 -23.19 12.53
C TYR A 211 1.00 -22.42 11.65
N ILE A 212 0.03 -23.12 11.06
CA ILE A 212 -1.05 -22.52 10.26
C ILE A 212 -2.36 -22.81 10.97
N GLY A 213 -3.22 -21.80 11.08
CA GLY A 213 -4.51 -21.94 11.73
C GLY A 213 -5.60 -21.05 11.14
N GLU A 214 -6.85 -21.35 11.49
CA GLU A 214 -7.99 -20.45 11.24
C GLU A 214 -8.53 -19.81 12.52
N ALA A 215 -9.14 -18.63 12.38
CA ALA A 215 -9.91 -18.04 13.46
C ALA A 215 -11.13 -17.27 12.95
N LYS A 216 -12.24 -17.40 13.69
CA LYS A 216 -13.35 -16.43 13.63
C LYS A 216 -12.93 -15.07 14.18
N LYS A 217 -12.21 -15.04 15.30
CA LYS A 217 -11.67 -13.84 15.96
C LYS A 217 -10.21 -14.07 16.33
N LEU A 218 -9.30 -13.32 15.73
CA LEU A 218 -7.86 -13.55 15.84
C LEU A 218 -7.35 -13.38 17.28
N ILE A 219 -7.69 -12.25 17.93
CA ILE A 219 -7.20 -11.92 19.29
C ILE A 219 -7.60 -13.01 20.28
N SER A 220 -8.89 -13.37 20.31
CA SER A 220 -9.38 -14.43 21.20
C SER A 220 -8.72 -15.78 20.93
N ARG A 221 -8.44 -16.10 19.65
CA ARG A 221 -7.71 -17.34 19.31
C ARG A 221 -6.29 -17.32 19.84
N PHE A 222 -5.61 -16.19 19.80
CA PHE A 222 -4.22 -16.07 20.26
C PHE A 222 -4.14 -16.03 21.80
N ASP A 223 -5.11 -15.41 22.47
CA ASP A 223 -5.20 -15.39 23.93
C ASP A 223 -5.41 -16.81 24.51
N ASN A 224 -6.09 -17.69 23.80
CA ASN A 224 -6.26 -19.10 24.19
C ASN A 224 -4.95 -19.92 24.09
N GLY A 225 -3.91 -19.37 23.47
CA GLY A 225 -2.63 -20.03 23.27
C GLY A 225 -2.63 -21.12 22.19
N HIS A 226 -1.43 -21.63 21.92
CA HIS A 226 -1.17 -22.66 20.91
C HIS A 226 -0.19 -23.68 21.48
N GLN A 227 -0.71 -24.83 21.93
CA GLN A 227 0.11 -25.85 22.58
C GLN A 227 1.19 -26.40 21.65
N ASP A 228 0.88 -26.56 20.36
CA ASP A 228 1.82 -27.05 19.34
C ASP A 228 2.98 -26.09 19.02
N ILE A 229 2.88 -24.81 19.40
CA ILE A 229 3.89 -23.79 19.11
C ILE A 229 3.95 -22.71 20.20
N SER A 230 4.03 -23.09 21.47
CA SER A 230 3.87 -22.14 22.61
C SER A 230 4.80 -20.92 22.59
N LYS A 231 5.98 -21.06 21.99
CA LYS A 231 7.06 -20.06 21.91
C LYS A 231 7.07 -19.21 20.63
N TRP A 232 6.00 -19.24 19.81
CA TRP A 232 5.90 -18.39 18.63
C TRP A 232 6.18 -16.90 18.95
N ASP A 233 6.87 -16.21 18.06
CA ASP A 233 7.36 -14.84 18.23
C ASP A 233 6.95 -13.90 17.08
N TYR A 234 6.50 -14.45 15.95
CA TYR A 234 5.92 -13.69 14.84
C TYR A 234 4.60 -14.29 14.37
N TYR A 235 3.75 -13.43 13.80
CA TYR A 235 2.51 -13.83 13.15
C TYR A 235 2.28 -13.05 11.85
N LYS A 236 1.47 -13.61 10.97
CA LYS A 236 0.79 -12.90 9.88
C LYS A 236 -0.59 -13.50 9.71
N TYR A 237 -1.50 -12.79 9.06
CA TYR A 237 -2.80 -13.34 8.70
C TYR A 237 -3.36 -12.77 7.42
N ASN A 238 -4.32 -13.49 6.87
CA ASN A 238 -5.10 -13.14 5.70
C ASN A 238 -6.57 -13.06 6.12
N VAL A 239 -7.20 -11.90 5.92
CA VAL A 239 -8.64 -11.73 6.14
C VAL A 239 -9.37 -12.22 4.91
N LEU A 240 -10.25 -13.19 5.12
CA LEU A 240 -11.11 -13.72 4.07
C LEU A 240 -12.35 -12.83 3.91
N PRO A 241 -12.81 -12.59 2.66
CA PRO A 241 -14.10 -11.97 2.44
C PRO A 241 -15.23 -12.84 3.03
N LYS A 242 -16.36 -12.20 3.33
CA LYS A 242 -17.51 -12.87 3.95
C LYS A 242 -18.02 -14.08 3.16
N SER A 243 -17.93 -14.03 1.83
CA SER A 243 -18.28 -15.13 0.93
C SER A 243 -17.47 -16.41 1.18
N LEU A 244 -16.24 -16.29 1.66
CA LEU A 244 -15.35 -17.42 1.95
C LEU A 244 -15.41 -17.89 3.40
N GLU A 245 -16.26 -17.29 4.24
CA GLU A 245 -16.39 -17.65 5.65
C GLU A 245 -16.74 -19.13 5.84
N ILE A 246 -17.65 -19.66 5.03
CA ILE A 246 -18.07 -21.07 5.07
C ILE A 246 -16.95 -22.03 4.62
N HIS A 247 -15.95 -21.54 3.90
CA HIS A 247 -14.84 -22.33 3.37
C HIS A 247 -13.55 -22.17 4.17
N ARG A 248 -13.55 -21.38 5.25
CA ARG A 248 -12.35 -21.04 6.04
C ARG A 248 -11.56 -22.27 6.49
N LEU A 249 -12.24 -23.30 7.03
CA LEU A 249 -11.61 -24.56 7.45
C LEU A 249 -10.98 -25.32 6.27
N THR A 250 -11.65 -25.33 5.11
CA THR A 250 -11.12 -25.97 3.91
C THR A 250 -9.87 -25.25 3.39
N LEU A 251 -9.87 -23.92 3.44
CA LEU A 251 -8.73 -23.09 3.05
C LEU A 251 -7.54 -23.26 3.99
N GLU A 252 -7.79 -23.39 5.30
CA GLU A 252 -6.76 -23.74 6.29
C GLU A 252 -6.12 -25.09 5.96
N ARG A 253 -6.92 -26.13 5.73
CA ARG A 253 -6.43 -27.48 5.41
C ARG A 253 -5.62 -27.51 4.12
N MET A 254 -6.04 -26.75 3.11
CA MET A 254 -5.27 -26.56 1.87
C MET A 254 -3.91 -25.92 2.18
N ALA A 255 -3.88 -24.82 2.93
CA ALA A 255 -2.63 -24.14 3.29
C ALA A 255 -1.69 -25.02 4.14
N ILE A 256 -2.22 -25.79 5.09
CA ILE A 256 -1.46 -26.79 5.86
C ILE A 256 -0.87 -27.84 4.92
N ARG A 257 -1.68 -28.39 4.01
CA ARG A 257 -1.24 -29.45 3.09
C ARG A 257 -0.16 -28.99 2.13
N ASP A 258 -0.28 -27.78 1.61
CA ASP A 258 0.71 -27.15 0.74
C ASP A 258 2.02 -26.95 1.51
N MET A 259 1.96 -26.43 2.73
CA MET A 259 3.16 -26.20 3.53
C MET A 259 3.85 -27.51 3.95
N ALA A 260 3.08 -28.56 4.27
CA ALA A 260 3.62 -29.88 4.57
C ALA A 260 4.34 -30.55 3.38
N SER A 261 4.10 -30.08 2.14
CA SER A 261 4.87 -30.54 0.97
C SER A 261 6.24 -29.87 0.82
N PHE A 262 6.45 -28.75 1.52
CA PHE A 262 7.70 -27.98 1.46
C PHE A 262 8.53 -28.07 2.74
N LEU A 263 7.91 -28.48 3.86
CA LEU A 263 8.52 -28.53 5.17
C LEU A 263 8.39 -29.92 5.80
N GLU A 264 9.37 -30.26 6.62
CA GLU A 264 9.29 -31.40 7.51
C GLU A 264 8.06 -31.25 8.42
N ASN A 265 7.34 -32.36 8.63
CA ASN A 265 6.03 -32.36 9.27
C ASN A 265 5.83 -33.64 10.09
N LYS A 266 4.92 -33.56 11.07
CA LYS A 266 4.63 -34.66 12.01
C LYS A 266 3.79 -35.80 11.41
N SER A 267 3.41 -35.72 10.12
CA SER A 267 2.44 -36.62 9.49
C SER A 267 3.04 -37.45 8.37
N ASP A 268 4.38 -37.57 8.34
CA ASP A 268 5.16 -38.33 7.34
C ASP A 268 4.77 -38.01 5.88
N ILE A 269 4.28 -36.79 5.64
CA ILE A 269 3.97 -36.34 4.29
C ILE A 269 5.31 -36.09 3.58
N PRO A 270 5.55 -36.68 2.39
CA PRO A 270 6.75 -36.40 1.63
C PRO A 270 6.89 -34.90 1.37
N ASN A 271 8.08 -34.39 1.63
CA ASN A 271 8.40 -32.98 1.45
C ASN A 271 9.67 -32.78 0.62
N ILE A 272 9.78 -31.60 0.01
CA ILE A 272 10.99 -31.12 -0.66
C ILE A 272 11.42 -29.84 0.05
N GLY A 273 12.56 -29.87 0.72
CA GLY A 273 13.14 -28.69 1.37
C GLY A 273 13.52 -27.62 0.33
N ILE A 274 12.91 -26.44 0.44
CA ILE A 274 13.06 -25.35 -0.55
C ILE A 274 13.78 -24.11 0.01
N SER A 275 14.56 -24.25 1.08
CA SER A 275 15.26 -23.14 1.76
C SER A 275 16.09 -22.27 0.81
N ASP A 276 16.71 -22.89 -0.20
CA ASP A 276 17.62 -22.24 -1.14
C ASP A 276 16.95 -21.82 -2.47
N TYR A 277 15.65 -22.04 -2.60
CA TYR A 277 14.88 -21.76 -3.83
C TYR A 277 14.33 -20.33 -3.81
N LYS A 278 14.12 -19.75 -5.00
CA LYS A 278 13.49 -18.44 -5.19
C LYS A 278 12.14 -18.59 -5.88
N LEU A 279 11.13 -17.88 -5.38
CA LEU A 279 9.81 -17.84 -6.01
C LEU A 279 9.88 -17.09 -7.35
N ALA A 280 9.51 -17.76 -8.44
CA ALA A 280 9.62 -17.22 -9.81
C ALA A 280 8.34 -16.49 -10.30
N ASN A 281 7.26 -16.48 -9.51
CA ASN A 281 5.98 -15.91 -9.91
C ASN A 281 6.10 -14.41 -10.21
N ARG A 282 5.63 -13.99 -11.39
CA ARG A 282 5.60 -12.57 -11.78
C ARG A 282 4.54 -11.77 -11.04
N LYS A 283 3.42 -12.41 -10.69
CA LYS A 283 2.30 -11.80 -9.96
C LYS A 283 2.34 -12.26 -8.51
N ILE A 284 2.66 -11.33 -7.61
CA ILE A 284 2.65 -11.53 -6.16
C ILE A 284 1.88 -10.35 -5.57
N ASP A 285 0.77 -10.64 -4.90
CA ASP A 285 -0.05 -9.62 -4.24
C ASP A 285 0.71 -9.06 -3.03
N LYS A 286 0.86 -7.73 -2.99
CA LYS A 286 1.41 -6.97 -1.85
C LYS A 286 0.29 -6.48 -0.93
#